data_AF-A0A178B1R6-F1
#
_entry.id   AF-A0A178B1R6-F1
#
_cell.length_a   1.000
_cell.length_b   1.000
_cell.length_c   1.000
_cell.angle_alpha   90.00
_cell.angle_beta   90.00
_cell.angle_gamma   90.00
#
_symmetry.space_group_name_H-M   'P 1'
#
loop_
_entity.id
_entity.type
_entity.pdbx_description
1 polymer ?
#
loop_
_entity_poly.entity_id
_entity_poly.type
_entity_poly.pdbx_seq_one_letter_code
_entity_poly.pdbx_strand_id
1 'polypeptide(L)'
;MAPNYTDDASHALPEVSPHQNQGYAYAVTDSPAQTQPDVKAYYSPHLETYSMAQQPRHGWKRWWILALIGLFIALISGLVGGFIGQAIQKGRESSVAAPQTTPSNAPAITSSVPSPTSSRTGSSATPTPVPDTNVIGTITVPKTGCDFPNSKDRKRVSNLTAVSRKAFTTICNSGWGGRADDIVALYTLTPSDCVEACLQFNGDPSNTRTCVGGGFIPSWVDQTVAQKALNGPPLNCYLKSGNSGIGANDREDVGTEIVALCLDGKCNGIGTE
;
A
#
# COMPACT_ATOMS: atom_id res chain seq x y z
N MET A 1 1.22 68.50 36.03
CA MET A 1 -0.03 67.84 36.46
C MET A 1 -0.35 66.79 35.40
N ALA A 2 -0.10 65.52 35.71
CA ALA A 2 -0.38 64.40 34.81
C ALA A 2 -1.74 63.78 35.18
N PRO A 3 -2.58 63.38 34.22
CA PRO A 3 -3.86 62.76 34.52
C PRO A 3 -3.68 61.33 35.03
N ASN A 4 -4.42 61.00 36.09
CA ASN A 4 -4.55 59.64 36.62
C ASN A 4 -5.32 58.76 35.62
N TYR A 5 -4.75 57.62 35.29
CA TYR A 5 -5.41 56.56 34.52
C TYR A 5 -5.96 55.53 35.51
N THR A 6 -7.29 55.43 35.59
CA THR A 6 -7.99 54.37 36.34
C THR A 6 -8.22 53.19 35.40
N ASP A 7 -7.66 52.05 35.78
CA ASP A 7 -7.75 50.77 35.06
C ASP A 7 -9.01 50.03 35.53
N ASP A 8 -10.07 50.07 34.72
CA ASP A 8 -11.36 49.44 35.01
C ASP A 8 -11.45 48.12 34.22
N ALA A 9 -10.56 47.18 34.56
CA ALA A 9 -10.50 45.85 33.97
C ALA A 9 -11.28 44.85 34.83
N SER A 10 -12.60 45.04 34.95
CA SER A 10 -13.46 43.98 35.47
C SER A 10 -14.84 43.99 34.81
N HIS A 11 -15.27 42.81 34.36
CA HIS A 11 -16.59 42.42 33.86
C HIS A 11 -16.91 42.66 32.38
N ALA A 12 -16.49 41.71 31.53
CA ALA A 12 -17.38 41.05 30.54
C ALA A 12 -16.57 39.99 29.74
N LEU A 13 -16.46 38.78 30.27
CA LEU A 13 -16.14 37.63 29.42
C LEU A 13 -17.43 37.22 28.69
N PRO A 14 -17.43 37.07 27.36
CA PRO A 14 -18.60 36.62 26.64
C PRO A 14 -18.95 35.18 27.02
N GLU A 15 -20.20 34.99 27.42
CA GLU A 15 -20.80 33.70 27.72
C GLU A 15 -20.80 32.83 26.46
N VAL A 16 -19.91 31.83 26.40
CA VAL A 16 -19.84 30.88 25.30
C VAL A 16 -20.94 29.85 25.48
N SER A 17 -22.06 30.05 24.78
CA SER A 17 -23.20 29.15 24.74
C SER A 17 -22.81 27.82 24.05
N PRO A 18 -22.86 26.66 24.73
CA PRO A 18 -22.42 25.39 24.15
C PRO A 18 -23.61 24.68 23.51
N HIS A 19 -24.04 25.07 22.31
CA HIS A 19 -24.84 24.21 21.40
C HIS A 19 -25.03 24.92 20.07
N GLN A 20 -24.04 24.84 19.18
CA GLN A 20 -24.29 25.05 17.76
C GLN A 20 -23.51 23.99 16.98
N ASN A 21 -24.25 23.00 16.50
CA ASN A 21 -23.83 22.07 15.46
C ASN A 21 -23.35 22.90 14.26
N GLN A 22 -22.07 23.23 14.22
CA GLN A 22 -21.42 23.72 13.02
C GLN A 22 -21.19 22.51 12.11
N GLY A 23 -22.26 22.10 11.44
CA GLY A 23 -22.12 21.32 10.21
C GLY A 23 -21.32 22.19 9.25
N TYR A 24 -20.13 21.71 8.88
CA TYR A 24 -19.29 22.37 7.88
C TYR A 24 -20.09 22.45 6.58
N ALA A 25 -20.65 23.62 6.30
CA ALA A 25 -21.24 23.94 5.02
C ALA A 25 -20.08 24.12 4.04
N TYR A 26 -19.78 23.08 3.27
CA TYR A 26 -18.94 23.22 2.08
C TYR A 26 -19.66 24.24 1.18
N ALA A 27 -18.99 25.34 0.85
CA ALA A 27 -19.48 26.29 -0.13
C ALA A 27 -19.59 25.56 -1.47
N VAL A 28 -20.78 25.08 -1.79
CA VAL A 28 -21.13 24.67 -3.14
C VAL A 28 -21.15 25.96 -3.95
N THR A 29 -20.09 26.21 -4.71
CA THR A 29 -20.07 27.29 -5.68
C THR A 29 -21.18 27.01 -6.68
N ASP A 30 -22.22 27.84 -6.67
CA ASP A 30 -23.30 27.82 -7.66
C ASP A 30 -22.70 27.91 -9.07
N SER A 31 -22.48 26.76 -9.69
CA SER A 31 -22.17 26.69 -11.12
C SER A 31 -23.45 27.07 -11.87
N PRO A 32 -23.39 28.00 -12.83
CA PRO A 32 -24.56 28.37 -13.61
C PRO A 32 -25.11 27.12 -14.30
N ALA A 33 -26.44 26.96 -14.20
CA ALA A 33 -27.20 25.84 -14.70
C ALA A 33 -26.88 25.55 -16.18
N GLN A 34 -25.97 24.61 -16.41
CA GLN A 34 -25.88 23.92 -17.69
C GLN A 34 -27.02 22.92 -17.73
N THR A 35 -27.95 23.15 -18.65
CA THR A 35 -29.03 22.25 -19.04
C THR A 35 -28.44 20.86 -19.28
N GLN A 36 -28.55 19.98 -18.29
CA GLN A 36 -28.15 18.59 -18.40
C GLN A 36 -29.06 17.93 -19.44
N PRO A 37 -28.51 17.28 -20.49
CA PRO A 37 -29.31 16.38 -21.29
C PRO A 37 -29.88 15.30 -20.37
N ASP A 38 -31.14 14.93 -20.59
CA ASP A 38 -31.87 13.85 -19.92
C ASP A 38 -31.12 12.52 -20.11
N VAL A 39 -30.09 12.31 -19.28
CA VAL A 39 -29.39 11.04 -19.18
C VAL A 39 -30.22 10.21 -18.22
N LYS A 40 -31.13 9.42 -18.78
CA LYS A 40 -31.78 8.31 -18.08
C LYS A 40 -30.74 7.57 -17.25
N ALA A 41 -30.89 7.64 -15.94
CA ALA A 41 -30.08 6.92 -14.99
C ALA A 41 -30.25 5.41 -15.21
N TYR A 42 -29.40 4.84 -16.04
CA TYR A 42 -29.11 3.41 -16.02
C TYR A 42 -28.28 3.12 -14.76
N TYR A 43 -28.93 3.17 -13.60
CA TYR A 43 -28.45 2.43 -12.45
C TYR A 43 -28.72 0.95 -12.75
N SER A 44 -27.85 0.34 -13.53
CA SER A 44 -27.76 -1.11 -13.60
C SER A 44 -27.00 -1.53 -12.34
N PRO A 45 -27.63 -2.22 -11.38
CA PRO A 45 -26.87 -2.88 -10.33
C PRO A 45 -26.06 -3.98 -11.02
N HIS A 46 -24.87 -3.64 -11.50
CA HIS A 46 -23.85 -4.62 -11.73
C HIS A 46 -23.52 -5.19 -10.35
N LEU A 47 -24.23 -6.28 -10.01
CA LEU A 47 -23.64 -7.37 -9.25
C LEU A 47 -22.38 -7.77 -10.03
N GLU A 48 -21.30 -7.03 -9.81
CA GLU A 48 -19.96 -7.51 -10.08
C GLU A 48 -19.84 -8.75 -9.19
N THR A 49 -20.20 -9.87 -9.79
CA THR A 49 -19.71 -11.17 -9.40
C THR A 49 -18.21 -11.06 -9.62
N TYR A 50 -17.51 -10.52 -8.62
CA TYR A 50 -16.07 -10.61 -8.54
C TYR A 50 -15.78 -12.10 -8.51
N SER A 51 -15.50 -12.65 -9.70
CA SER A 51 -14.84 -13.93 -9.84
C SER A 51 -13.55 -13.78 -9.08
N MET A 52 -13.57 -14.20 -7.82
CA MET A 52 -12.39 -14.37 -7.02
C MET A 52 -11.57 -15.41 -7.76
N ALA A 53 -10.66 -14.95 -8.62
CA ALA A 53 -9.53 -15.74 -9.04
C ALA A 53 -8.80 -16.09 -7.75
N GLN A 54 -9.19 -17.22 -7.16
CA GLN A 54 -8.53 -17.80 -6.02
C GLN A 54 -7.09 -18.00 -6.46
N GLN A 55 -6.21 -17.10 -6.04
CA GLN A 55 -4.79 -17.33 -6.18
C GLN A 55 -4.53 -18.64 -5.42
N PRO A 56 -4.15 -19.71 -6.13
CA PRO A 56 -4.02 -21.00 -5.51
C PRO A 56 -2.83 -20.90 -4.57
N ARG A 57 -3.12 -20.85 -3.26
CA ARG A 57 -2.12 -21.05 -2.21
C ARG A 57 -1.40 -22.34 -2.56
N HIS A 58 -0.18 -22.20 -3.06
CA HIS A 58 0.58 -23.26 -3.68
C HIS A 58 1.15 -24.13 -2.57
N GLY A 59 0.27 -24.91 -1.92
CA GLY A 59 0.68 -25.98 -1.04
C GLY A 59 1.51 -26.96 -1.84
N TRP A 60 2.63 -27.38 -1.26
CA TRP A 60 3.61 -28.33 -1.80
C TRP A 60 2.98 -29.61 -2.41
N LYS A 61 1.76 -29.96 -2.00
CA LYS A 61 0.93 -31.03 -2.58
C LYS A 61 0.62 -30.83 -4.08
N ARG A 62 0.56 -29.60 -4.59
CA ARG A 62 0.27 -29.33 -6.02
C ARG A 62 1.46 -29.68 -6.92
N TRP A 63 2.69 -29.63 -6.40
CA TRP A 63 3.87 -30.07 -7.14
C TRP A 63 3.82 -31.56 -7.46
N TRP A 64 3.35 -32.39 -6.52
CA TRP A 64 3.13 -33.82 -6.75
C TRP A 64 2.06 -34.10 -7.79
N ILE A 65 0.97 -33.32 -7.80
CA ILE A 65 -0.09 -33.46 -8.81
C ILE A 65 0.44 -33.10 -10.21
N LEU A 66 1.24 -32.03 -10.33
CA LEU A 66 1.86 -31.66 -11.60
C LEU A 66 2.87 -32.71 -12.09
N ALA A 67 3.66 -33.29 -11.18
CA ALA A 67 4.57 -34.38 -11.50
C ALA A 67 3.83 -35.64 -12.00
N LEU A 68 2.71 -36.01 -11.37
CA LEU A 68 1.86 -37.12 -11.83
C LEU A 68 1.24 -36.85 -13.21
N ILE A 69 0.75 -35.64 -13.46
CA ILE A 69 0.21 -35.26 -14.78
C ILE A 69 1.31 -35.32 -15.84
N GLY A 70 2.51 -34.80 -15.54
CA GLY A 70 3.66 -34.88 -16.45
C GLY A 70 4.06 -36.32 -16.77
N LEU A 71 4.11 -37.20 -15.77
CA LEU A 71 4.38 -38.63 -15.94
C LEU A 71 3.32 -39.29 -16.85
N PHE A 72 2.03 -38.95 -16.65
CA PHE A 72 0.93 -39.50 -17.43
C PHE A 72 1.00 -39.07 -18.90
N ILE A 73 1.30 -37.79 -19.17
CA ILE A 73 1.52 -37.28 -20.53
C ILE A 73 2.74 -37.97 -21.17
N ALA A 74 3.83 -38.16 -20.43
CA ALA A 74 5.02 -38.85 -20.93
C ALA A 74 4.71 -40.30 -21.34
N LEU A 75 3.93 -41.05 -20.54
CA LEU A 75 3.50 -42.41 -20.87
C LEU A 75 2.64 -42.47 -22.14
N ILE A 76 1.66 -41.56 -22.27
CA ILE A 76 0.81 -41.51 -23.47
C ILE A 76 1.65 -41.15 -24.70
N SER A 77 2.54 -40.17 -24.59
CA SER A 77 3.41 -39.75 -25.70
C SER A 77 4.41 -40.83 -26.11
N GLY A 78 4.94 -41.62 -25.16
CA GLY A 78 5.79 -42.78 -25.43
C GLY A 78 5.05 -43.91 -26.15
N LEU A 79 3.81 -44.19 -25.76
CA LEU A 79 2.97 -45.20 -26.42
C LEU A 79 2.62 -44.81 -27.86
N VAL A 80 2.29 -43.55 -28.12
CA VAL A 80 1.95 -43.09 -29.49
C VAL A 80 3.21 -42.89 -30.35
N GLY A 81 4.30 -42.38 -29.77
CA GLY A 81 5.57 -42.16 -30.47
C GLY A 81 6.32 -43.44 -30.84
N GLY A 82 6.13 -44.53 -30.07
CA GLY A 82 6.76 -45.82 -30.32
C GLY A 82 6.36 -46.49 -31.64
N PHE A 83 5.17 -46.18 -32.17
CA PHE A 83 4.70 -46.76 -33.43
C PHE A 83 5.20 -46.02 -34.68
N ILE A 84 5.63 -44.75 -34.57
CA ILE A 84 6.12 -43.98 -35.72
C ILE A 84 7.62 -44.22 -35.96
N GLY A 85 8.37 -44.61 -34.91
CA GLY A 85 9.82 -44.82 -34.96
C GLY A 85 10.32 -46.00 -35.81
N GLN A 86 9.50 -47.04 -36.03
CA GLN A 86 9.92 -48.18 -36.87
C GLN A 86 9.87 -47.90 -38.37
N ALA A 87 9.20 -46.83 -38.83
CA ALA A 87 9.13 -46.51 -40.25
C ALA A 87 10.36 -45.74 -40.79
N ILE A 88 11.18 -45.14 -39.92
CA ILE A 88 12.28 -44.23 -40.33
C ILE A 88 13.66 -44.90 -40.30
N GLN A 89 13.81 -46.11 -39.75
CA GLN A 89 15.10 -46.82 -39.74
C GLN A 89 15.54 -47.39 -41.12
N LYS A 90 14.76 -47.18 -42.19
CA LYS A 90 15.12 -47.68 -43.54
C LYS A 90 15.68 -46.63 -44.50
N GLY A 91 15.98 -45.41 -44.06
CA GLY A 91 16.20 -44.29 -44.99
C GLY A 91 17.38 -43.34 -44.74
N ARG A 92 18.38 -43.65 -43.91
CA ARG A 92 19.53 -42.74 -43.72
C ARG A 92 20.86 -43.49 -43.60
N GLU A 93 21.27 -44.09 -44.71
CA GLU A 93 22.68 -44.04 -45.09
C GLU A 93 22.90 -42.76 -45.90
N SER A 94 24.00 -42.07 -45.61
CA SER A 94 24.58 -40.94 -46.35
C SER A 94 24.26 -39.52 -45.88
N SER A 95 25.34 -38.74 -45.85
CA SER A 95 25.47 -37.27 -45.79
C SER A 95 25.65 -36.70 -44.39
N VAL A 96 26.88 -36.64 -43.88
CA VAL A 96 27.98 -35.68 -44.21
C VAL A 96 27.94 -34.45 -43.29
N ALA A 97 29.06 -34.28 -42.60
CA ALA A 97 29.38 -33.29 -41.59
C ALA A 97 29.42 -31.85 -42.11
N ALA A 98 29.16 -30.88 -41.23
CA ALA A 98 29.84 -29.57 -41.22
C ALA A 98 29.60 -28.81 -39.89
N PRO A 99 30.50 -27.87 -39.51
CA PRO A 99 30.87 -27.63 -38.13
C PRO A 99 30.54 -26.23 -37.55
N GLN A 100 30.74 -26.16 -36.22
CA GLN A 100 30.93 -25.04 -35.28
C GLN A 100 31.24 -23.64 -35.84
N THR A 101 30.73 -22.61 -35.15
CA THR A 101 31.45 -21.33 -34.95
C THR A 101 31.00 -20.62 -33.66
N THR A 102 31.95 -19.85 -33.12
CA THR A 102 32.24 -19.49 -31.73
C THR A 102 31.61 -18.17 -31.22
N PRO A 103 31.69 -17.89 -29.89
CA PRO A 103 31.15 -16.67 -29.27
C PRO A 103 32.14 -15.48 -29.31
N SER A 104 31.60 -14.25 -29.34
CA SER A 104 32.35 -12.98 -29.36
C SER A 104 32.16 -12.18 -28.07
N ASN A 105 33.29 -11.79 -27.45
CA ASN A 105 33.42 -10.94 -26.26
C ASN A 105 33.42 -9.44 -26.62
N ALA A 106 33.01 -8.56 -25.69
CA ALA A 106 33.49 -7.18 -25.60
C ALA A 106 33.45 -6.63 -24.15
N PRO A 107 34.44 -5.82 -23.70
CA PRO A 107 34.58 -5.37 -22.31
C PRO A 107 34.24 -3.87 -22.05
N ALA A 108 34.35 -3.52 -20.77
CA ALA A 108 33.94 -2.33 -20.03
C ALA A 108 34.58 -0.97 -20.40
N ILE A 109 33.92 0.13 -20.00
CA ILE A 109 34.49 1.49 -19.91
C ILE A 109 34.13 2.14 -18.56
N THR A 110 35.18 2.62 -17.89
CA THR A 110 35.30 3.40 -16.66
C THR A 110 35.09 4.90 -16.91
N SER A 111 34.58 5.65 -15.92
CA SER A 111 35.29 6.81 -15.30
C SER A 111 34.41 7.65 -14.37
N SER A 112 35.04 8.04 -13.27
CA SER A 112 34.57 8.82 -12.13
C SER A 112 34.87 10.31 -12.28
N VAL A 113 34.03 11.17 -11.69
CA VAL A 113 34.32 12.60 -11.46
C VAL A 113 33.77 13.01 -10.09
N PRO A 114 34.60 13.47 -9.15
CA PRO A 114 34.14 14.29 -8.04
C PRO A 114 34.60 15.75 -8.22
N SER A 115 33.69 16.70 -8.03
CA SER A 115 34.01 18.12 -7.84
C SER A 115 33.67 18.55 -6.40
N PRO A 116 34.61 19.15 -5.65
CA PRO A 116 34.31 19.83 -4.41
C PRO A 116 34.12 21.35 -4.63
N THR A 117 33.67 22.04 -3.58
CA THR A 117 33.83 23.50 -3.30
C THR A 117 32.56 24.33 -3.43
N SER A 118 31.97 24.78 -2.30
CA SER A 118 32.33 26.04 -1.64
C SER A 118 31.30 26.41 -0.57
N SER A 119 31.73 26.57 0.67
CA SER A 119 30.94 27.14 1.76
C SER A 119 30.89 28.66 1.65
N ARG A 120 29.69 29.25 1.65
CA ARG A 120 29.49 30.70 1.77
C ARG A 120 28.48 30.97 2.88
N THR A 121 28.98 31.43 4.02
CA THR A 121 28.23 31.93 5.16
C THR A 121 27.73 33.33 4.82
N GLY A 122 26.42 33.47 4.61
CA GLY A 122 25.75 34.75 4.45
C GLY A 122 24.48 34.75 5.28
N SER A 123 24.46 35.55 6.35
CA SER A 123 23.25 35.86 7.11
C SER A 123 22.30 36.64 6.21
N SER A 124 21.35 35.92 5.60
CA SER A 124 20.27 36.49 4.80
C SER A 124 19.03 36.58 5.68
N ALA A 125 18.48 37.79 5.80
CA ALA A 125 17.16 38.03 6.34
C ALA A 125 16.15 37.12 5.63
N THR A 126 15.32 36.42 6.40
CA THR A 126 14.30 35.48 5.92
C THR A 126 13.22 36.26 5.16
N PRO A 127 13.13 36.17 3.82
CA PRO A 127 11.95 36.68 3.13
C PRO A 127 10.76 35.79 3.53
N THR A 128 9.66 36.40 3.94
CA THR A 128 8.40 35.71 4.16
C THR A 128 8.01 35.04 2.83
N PRO A 129 7.90 33.70 2.77
CA PRO A 129 7.61 33.01 1.52
C PRO A 129 6.20 33.39 1.06
N VAL A 130 6.13 34.06 -0.09
CA VAL A 130 4.88 34.23 -0.83
C VAL A 130 4.44 32.83 -1.27
N PRO A 131 3.25 32.35 -0.89
CA PRO A 131 2.78 31.03 -1.32
C PRO A 131 2.58 31.06 -2.83
N ASP A 132 3.40 30.31 -3.57
CA ASP A 132 3.22 30.08 -5.00
C ASP A 132 1.86 29.43 -5.24
N THR A 133 0.94 30.17 -5.87
CA THR A 133 -0.44 29.76 -6.15
C THR A 133 -0.56 28.61 -7.17
N ASN A 134 0.57 28.06 -7.65
CA ASN A 134 0.63 26.94 -8.58
C ASN A 134 1.29 25.68 -7.99
N VAL A 135 1.61 25.64 -6.70
CA VAL A 135 2.07 24.41 -6.05
C VAL A 135 0.86 23.55 -5.75
N ILE A 136 0.53 22.65 -6.68
CA ILE A 136 -0.33 21.50 -6.40
C ILE A 136 0.28 20.81 -5.18
N GLY A 137 -0.44 20.85 -4.05
CA GLY A 137 0.05 20.42 -2.75
C GLY A 137 0.65 19.04 -2.84
N THR A 138 1.96 18.93 -2.65
CA THR A 138 2.66 17.64 -2.67
C THR A 138 2.21 16.89 -1.43
N ILE A 139 1.47 15.79 -1.62
CA ILE A 139 1.05 14.96 -0.49
C ILE A 139 2.30 14.30 0.08
N THR A 140 2.73 14.74 1.26
CA THR A 140 3.88 14.16 1.93
C THR A 140 3.57 12.76 2.40
N VAL A 141 4.46 11.81 2.08
CA VAL A 141 4.37 10.43 2.58
C VAL A 141 4.41 10.45 4.12
N PRO A 142 3.43 9.85 4.81
CA PRO A 142 3.35 9.86 6.26
C PRO A 142 4.51 9.07 6.86
N LYS A 143 5.06 9.57 7.97
CA LYS A 143 6.09 8.86 8.72
C LYS A 143 5.45 7.74 9.55
N THR A 144 5.89 6.50 9.35
CA THR A 144 5.48 5.32 10.13
C THR A 144 6.29 5.13 11.41
N GLY A 145 7.45 5.79 11.51
CA GLY A 145 8.45 5.55 12.55
C GLY A 145 9.38 4.37 12.25
N CYS A 146 9.22 3.73 11.09
CA CYS A 146 10.13 2.72 10.58
C CYS A 146 11.25 3.37 9.76
N ASP A 147 12.46 2.82 9.84
CA ASP A 147 13.62 3.31 9.09
C ASP A 147 13.76 2.56 7.76
N PHE A 148 12.74 2.60 6.91
CA PHE A 148 12.77 1.99 5.59
C PHE A 148 13.27 3.02 4.55
N PRO A 149 14.10 2.64 3.55
CA PRO A 149 14.63 1.30 3.26
C PRO A 149 15.94 0.95 3.98
N ASN A 150 16.41 1.78 4.91
CA ASN A 150 17.74 1.63 5.51
C ASN A 150 17.86 0.43 6.47
N SER A 151 16.76 0.09 7.15
CA SER A 151 16.61 -1.05 8.05
C SER A 151 15.47 -1.94 7.58
N LYS A 152 15.75 -3.25 7.63
CA LYS A 152 14.80 -4.33 7.33
C LYS A 152 14.32 -5.01 8.60
N ASP A 153 14.70 -4.48 9.76
CA ASP A 153 14.43 -5.09 11.04
C ASP A 153 12.95 -4.98 11.39
N ARG A 154 12.39 -6.07 11.92
CA ARG A 154 11.02 -6.11 12.40
C ARG A 154 10.95 -5.45 13.77
N LYS A 155 10.85 -4.11 13.75
CA LYS A 155 10.73 -3.31 14.96
C LYS A 155 9.27 -3.03 15.31
N ARG A 156 8.95 -3.03 16.60
CA ARG A 156 7.68 -2.53 17.12
C ARG A 156 7.82 -1.07 17.54
N VAL A 157 6.91 -0.22 17.06
CA VAL A 157 6.84 1.21 17.40
C VAL A 157 5.46 1.47 18.02
N SER A 158 5.44 1.88 19.28
CA SER A 158 4.19 2.26 19.96
C SER A 158 3.79 3.67 19.52
N ASN A 159 2.52 3.82 19.16
CA ASN A 159 1.95 5.07 18.66
C ASN A 159 0.58 5.31 19.32
N LEU A 160 0.10 6.55 19.19
CA LEU A 160 -1.24 6.95 19.58
C LEU A 160 -1.96 7.46 18.34
N THR A 161 -3.24 7.14 18.21
CA THR A 161 -4.06 7.74 17.16
C THR A 161 -4.22 9.24 17.39
N ALA A 162 -4.35 10.00 16.31
CA ALA A 162 -4.41 11.45 16.33
C ALA A 162 -5.70 11.97 16.99
N VAL A 163 -6.84 11.30 16.76
CA VAL A 163 -8.17 11.78 17.18
C VAL A 163 -8.58 11.19 18.52
N SER A 164 -8.70 9.88 18.62
CA SER A 164 -9.18 9.17 19.81
C SER A 164 -8.10 8.89 20.85
N ARG A 165 -6.84 9.20 20.53
CA ARG A 165 -5.67 9.01 21.41
C ARG A 165 -5.54 7.56 21.90
N LYS A 166 -6.01 6.59 21.11
CA LYS A 166 -5.92 5.17 21.43
C LYS A 166 -4.54 4.63 21.06
N ALA A 167 -4.01 3.77 21.90
CA ALA A 167 -2.72 3.13 21.65
C ALA A 167 -2.82 2.09 20.54
N PHE A 168 -1.81 2.06 19.69
CA PHE A 168 -1.61 1.03 18.69
C PHE A 168 -0.11 0.80 18.48
N THR A 169 0.24 -0.37 17.96
CA THR A 169 1.62 -0.71 17.61
C THR A 169 1.76 -0.76 16.10
N THR A 170 2.73 -0.04 15.55
CA THR A 170 3.22 -0.23 14.19
C THR A 170 4.33 -1.28 14.23
N ILE A 171 4.18 -2.35 13.46
CA ILE A 171 5.19 -3.40 13.27
C ILE A 171 5.86 -3.14 11.92
N CYS A 172 7.11 -2.70 11.97
CA CYS A 172 7.92 -2.36 10.81
C CYS A 172 8.29 -3.59 9.98
N ASN A 173 8.52 -3.36 8.69
CA ASN A 173 8.88 -4.37 7.69
C ASN A 173 8.02 -5.65 7.80
N SER A 174 6.72 -5.46 8.03
CA SER A 174 5.78 -6.55 8.25
C SER A 174 4.48 -6.28 7.50
N GLY A 175 4.04 -7.27 6.73
CA GLY A 175 2.81 -7.22 5.96
C GLY A 175 1.77 -8.20 6.49
N TRP A 176 0.51 -8.01 6.10
CA TRP A 176 -0.53 -9.02 6.29
C TRP A 176 -0.65 -9.90 5.05
N GLY A 177 -0.19 -11.13 5.15
CA GLY A 177 -0.41 -12.16 4.17
C GLY A 177 -1.86 -12.65 4.14
N GLY A 178 -2.40 -12.83 2.94
CA GLY A 178 -3.72 -13.41 2.71
C GLY A 178 -4.89 -12.43 2.84
N ARG A 179 -5.97 -12.78 2.13
CA ARG A 179 -7.23 -12.02 2.08
C ARG A 179 -8.34 -12.58 2.98
N ALA A 180 -8.07 -13.69 3.68
CA ALA A 180 -9.08 -14.37 4.49
C ALA A 180 -9.58 -13.49 5.65
N ASP A 181 -8.68 -12.68 6.21
CA ASP A 181 -8.96 -11.78 7.32
C ASP A 181 -9.28 -10.35 6.87
N ASP A 182 -9.40 -10.08 5.55
CA ASP A 182 -9.78 -8.75 5.07
C ASP A 182 -11.22 -8.45 5.46
N ILE A 183 -11.41 -7.31 6.11
CA ILE A 183 -12.73 -6.75 6.43
C ILE A 183 -13.12 -5.77 5.32
N VAL A 184 -12.31 -4.72 5.17
CA VAL A 184 -12.53 -3.64 4.21
C VAL A 184 -11.19 -3.02 3.86
N ALA A 185 -11.08 -2.53 2.64
CA ALA A 185 -9.94 -1.76 2.17
C ALA A 185 -10.39 -0.32 1.91
N LEU A 186 -9.62 0.64 2.41
CA LEU A 186 -9.89 2.06 2.29
C LEU A 186 -8.61 2.83 1.97
N TYR A 187 -8.78 4.08 1.55
CA TYR A 187 -7.70 5.03 1.39
C TYR A 187 -7.62 5.91 2.63
N THR A 188 -6.42 6.08 3.17
CA THR A 188 -6.13 6.88 4.37
C THR A 188 -4.84 7.66 4.21
N LEU A 189 -4.75 8.84 4.82
CA LEU A 189 -3.56 9.69 4.69
C LEU A 189 -2.45 9.28 5.65
N THR A 190 -2.80 8.72 6.81
CA THR A 190 -1.83 8.33 7.83
C THR A 190 -2.13 6.94 8.41
N PRO A 191 -1.12 6.27 9.01
CA PRO A 191 -1.35 5.05 9.78
C PRO A 191 -2.38 5.23 10.90
N SER A 192 -2.39 6.41 11.53
CA SER A 192 -3.38 6.75 12.56
C SER A 192 -4.80 6.67 12.02
N ASP A 193 -5.08 7.24 10.85
CA ASP A 193 -6.42 7.24 10.26
C ASP A 193 -6.90 5.82 9.92
N CYS A 194 -5.97 4.95 9.48
CA CYS A 194 -6.26 3.54 9.26
C CYS A 194 -6.68 2.83 10.56
N VAL A 195 -6.02 3.14 11.68
CA VAL A 195 -6.38 2.60 13.00
C VAL A 195 -7.68 3.21 13.52
N GLU A 196 -7.94 4.50 13.30
CA GLU A 196 -9.23 5.12 13.65
C GLU A 196 -10.39 4.47 12.90
N ALA A 197 -10.22 4.16 11.61
CA ALA A 197 -11.22 3.42 10.85
C ALA A 197 -11.49 2.03 11.45
N CYS A 198 -10.43 1.33 11.90
CA CYS A 198 -10.56 0.06 12.62
C CYS A 198 -11.33 0.19 13.94
N LEU A 199 -11.08 1.26 14.69
CA LEU A 199 -11.79 1.55 15.95
C LEU A 199 -13.26 1.89 15.70
N GLN A 200 -13.55 2.71 14.69
CA GLN A 200 -14.92 3.05 14.30
C GLN A 200 -15.69 1.81 13.84
N PHE A 201 -15.06 0.93 13.06
CA PHE A 201 -15.64 -0.35 12.66
C PHE A 201 -16.03 -1.20 13.89
N ASN A 202 -15.18 -1.25 14.92
CA ASN A 202 -15.49 -1.96 16.16
C ASN A 202 -16.57 -1.31 17.03
N GLY A 203 -16.90 -0.04 16.79
CA GLY A 203 -17.94 0.67 17.53
C GLY A 203 -19.36 0.31 17.10
N ASP A 204 -19.53 -0.24 15.89
CA ASP A 204 -20.83 -0.63 15.37
C ASP A 204 -21.21 -2.05 15.84
N PRO A 205 -22.28 -2.21 16.64
CA PRO A 205 -22.71 -3.50 17.16
C PRO A 205 -23.24 -4.46 16.10
N SER A 206 -23.54 -4.00 14.88
CA SER A 206 -24.00 -4.85 13.78
C SER A 206 -22.88 -5.66 13.14
N ASN A 207 -21.62 -5.31 13.40
CA ASN A 207 -20.47 -5.98 12.83
C ASN A 207 -20.22 -7.35 13.48
N THR A 208 -20.25 -8.41 12.67
CA THR A 208 -20.00 -9.79 13.10
C THR A 208 -18.51 -10.11 13.28
N ARG A 209 -17.63 -9.25 12.77
CA ARG A 209 -16.17 -9.37 12.87
C ARG A 209 -15.64 -8.23 13.73
N THR A 210 -14.55 -8.49 14.43
CA THR A 210 -13.81 -7.46 15.17
C THR A 210 -12.54 -7.13 14.40
N CYS A 211 -12.31 -5.86 14.11
CA CYS A 211 -11.06 -5.37 13.57
C CYS A 211 -9.95 -5.44 14.62
N VAL A 212 -8.89 -6.16 14.31
CA VAL A 212 -7.68 -6.34 15.15
C VAL A 212 -6.62 -5.30 14.82
N GLY A 213 -6.64 -4.78 13.60
CA GLY A 213 -5.64 -3.87 13.07
C GLY A 213 -5.78 -3.68 11.56
N GLY A 214 -4.70 -3.34 10.88
CA GLY A 214 -4.69 -3.26 9.43
C GLY A 214 -3.30 -3.17 8.80
N GLY A 215 -3.19 -3.62 7.56
CA GLY A 215 -1.98 -3.42 6.75
C GLY A 215 -2.00 -2.03 6.14
N PHE A 216 -0.88 -1.31 6.22
CA PHE A 216 -0.74 0.04 5.67
C PHE A 216 0.48 0.18 4.77
N ILE A 217 0.32 0.85 3.64
CA ILE A 217 1.36 1.04 2.61
C ILE A 217 1.60 2.54 2.41
N PRO A 218 2.62 3.13 3.06
CA PRO A 218 2.81 4.58 3.09
C PRO A 218 3.05 5.21 1.72
N SER A 219 3.78 4.53 0.84
CA SER A 219 4.09 5.03 -0.51
C SER A 219 2.85 5.13 -1.41
N TRP A 220 1.77 4.43 -1.08
CA TRP A 220 0.51 4.42 -1.83
C TRP A 220 -0.44 5.56 -1.46
N VAL A 221 0.05 6.52 -0.67
CA VAL A 221 -0.60 7.82 -0.57
C VAL A 221 -0.61 8.54 -1.93
N ASP A 222 0.37 8.27 -2.81
CA ASP A 222 0.23 8.57 -4.24
C ASP A 222 -0.66 7.52 -4.92
N GLN A 223 -1.88 7.94 -5.29
CA GLN A 223 -2.88 7.08 -5.92
C GLN A 223 -2.39 6.50 -7.25
N THR A 224 -1.53 7.21 -7.98
CA THR A 224 -0.98 6.74 -9.27
C THR A 224 -0.10 5.53 -9.06
N VAL A 225 0.76 5.58 -8.03
CA VAL A 225 1.64 4.48 -7.65
C VAL A 225 0.82 3.30 -7.16
N ALA A 226 -0.18 3.55 -6.32
CA ALA A 226 -1.07 2.52 -5.77
C ALA A 226 -1.87 1.81 -6.88
N GLN A 227 -2.50 2.57 -7.79
CA GLN A 227 -3.29 2.05 -8.89
C GLN A 227 -2.44 1.18 -9.82
N LYS A 228 -1.22 1.63 -10.17
CA LYS A 228 -0.29 0.88 -11.01
C LYS A 228 0.17 -0.42 -10.34
N ALA A 229 0.40 -0.41 -9.03
CA ALA A 229 0.86 -1.57 -8.29
C ALA A 229 -0.26 -2.61 -8.03
N LEU A 230 -1.49 -2.16 -7.86
CA LEU A 230 -2.64 -3.02 -7.54
C LEU A 230 -3.41 -3.50 -8.78
N ASN A 231 -3.25 -2.83 -9.94
CA ASN A 231 -4.15 -2.99 -11.09
C ASN A 231 -5.63 -2.87 -10.66
N GLY A 232 -5.92 -1.91 -9.78
CA GLY A 232 -7.20 -1.80 -9.09
C GLY A 232 -7.34 -0.47 -8.34
N PRO A 233 -8.35 -0.35 -7.46
CA PRO A 233 -8.56 0.87 -6.71
C PRO A 233 -7.33 1.20 -5.83
N PRO A 234 -6.92 2.47 -5.73
CA PRO A 234 -5.71 2.89 -5.03
C PRO A 234 -5.94 2.91 -3.52
N LEU A 235 -6.10 1.73 -2.92
CA LEU A 235 -6.34 1.56 -1.48
C LEU A 235 -4.99 1.32 -0.80
N ASN A 236 -4.78 1.92 0.37
CA ASN A 236 -3.51 1.80 1.10
C ASN A 236 -3.66 1.33 2.55
N CYS A 237 -4.90 1.22 3.04
CA CYS A 237 -5.25 0.70 4.36
C CYS A 237 -6.19 -0.50 4.21
N TYR A 238 -5.80 -1.63 4.77
CA TYR A 238 -6.56 -2.88 4.70
C TYR A 238 -6.89 -3.33 6.12
N LEU A 239 -8.14 -3.17 6.55
CA LEU A 239 -8.59 -3.57 7.88
C LEU A 239 -8.65 -5.09 8.00
N LYS A 240 -8.15 -5.63 9.12
CA LYS A 240 -7.96 -7.07 9.33
C LYS A 240 -8.69 -7.55 10.58
N SER A 241 -9.34 -8.71 10.50
CA SER A 241 -10.03 -9.32 11.65
C SER A 241 -9.15 -10.22 12.51
N GLY A 242 -7.94 -10.55 12.06
CA GLY A 242 -7.02 -11.46 12.73
C GLY A 242 -5.56 -11.06 12.58
N ASN A 243 -4.69 -11.66 13.38
CA ASN A 243 -3.23 -11.42 13.39
C ASN A 243 -2.42 -12.58 12.76
N SER A 244 -3.08 -13.68 12.36
CA SER A 244 -2.45 -14.88 11.79
C SER A 244 -1.72 -14.62 10.47
N GLY A 245 -2.11 -13.56 9.76
CA GLY A 245 -1.48 -13.15 8.52
C GLY A 245 -0.23 -12.27 8.69
N ILE A 246 0.13 -11.82 9.89
CA ILE A 246 1.26 -10.89 10.03
C ILE A 246 2.57 -11.66 9.83
N GLY A 247 3.26 -11.35 8.73
CA GLY A 247 4.55 -11.92 8.36
C GLY A 247 5.56 -10.86 7.99
N ALA A 248 6.71 -11.28 7.45
CA ALA A 248 7.69 -10.38 6.86
C ALA A 248 7.07 -9.62 5.67
N ASN A 249 7.61 -8.45 5.36
CA ASN A 249 7.22 -7.67 4.19
C ASN A 249 7.53 -8.45 2.89
N ASP A 250 6.50 -8.84 2.17
CA ASP A 250 6.59 -9.59 0.91
C ASP A 250 6.87 -8.71 -0.30
N ARG A 251 6.93 -7.37 -0.12
CA ARG A 251 7.22 -6.39 -1.18
C ARG A 251 8.51 -5.62 -0.95
N GLU A 252 9.37 -6.16 -0.11
CA GLU A 252 10.69 -5.59 0.17
C GLU A 252 11.58 -5.59 -1.08
N ASP A 253 11.46 -6.61 -1.93
CA ASP A 253 12.19 -6.79 -3.19
C ASP A 253 11.90 -5.67 -4.21
N VAL A 254 10.68 -5.13 -4.20
CA VAL A 254 10.26 -3.99 -5.03
C VAL A 254 10.43 -2.64 -4.33
N GLY A 255 11.12 -2.60 -3.19
CA GLY A 255 11.42 -1.35 -2.46
C GLY A 255 10.18 -0.67 -1.90
N THR A 256 9.12 -1.43 -1.59
CA THR A 256 7.88 -0.88 -1.01
C THR A 256 7.82 -1.17 0.48
N GLU A 257 7.66 -0.11 1.28
CA GLU A 257 7.40 -0.25 2.71
C GLU A 257 5.99 -0.77 2.93
N ILE A 258 5.86 -1.85 3.72
CA ILE A 258 4.60 -2.30 4.28
C ILE A 258 4.75 -2.36 5.80
N VAL A 259 3.78 -1.79 6.49
CA VAL A 259 3.70 -1.86 7.95
C VAL A 259 2.41 -2.54 8.38
N ALA A 260 2.51 -3.28 9.48
CA ALA A 260 1.37 -3.89 10.12
C ALA A 260 0.96 -3.02 11.33
N LEU A 261 -0.26 -2.50 11.35
CA LEU A 261 -0.84 -1.71 12.42
C LEU A 261 -1.70 -2.59 13.31
N CYS A 262 -1.40 -2.66 14.60
CA CYS A 262 -2.09 -3.51 15.56
C CYS A 262 -2.71 -2.70 16.69
N LEU A 263 -3.98 -2.92 16.98
CA LEU A 263 -4.60 -2.38 18.18
C LEU A 263 -3.89 -2.92 19.43
N ASP A 264 -3.87 -2.10 20.49
CA ASP A 264 -3.21 -2.46 21.74
C ASP A 264 -3.68 -3.82 22.27
N GLY A 265 -2.71 -4.66 22.66
CA GLY A 265 -2.92 -6.02 23.11
C GLY A 265 -3.45 -7.04 22.08
N LYS A 266 -3.75 -6.66 20.83
CA LYS A 266 -4.33 -7.61 19.83
C LYS A 266 -3.30 -8.40 19.02
N CYS A 267 -2.04 -7.98 19.00
CA CYS A 267 -0.95 -8.63 18.27
C CYS A 267 0.26 -8.95 19.17
N ASN A 268 0.02 -9.59 20.30
CA ASN A 268 1.07 -9.98 21.23
C ASN A 268 1.94 -11.09 20.62
N GLY A 269 3.27 -11.02 20.82
CA GLY A 269 4.21 -12.06 20.38
C GLY A 269 4.67 -11.99 18.92
N ILE A 270 4.31 -10.95 18.17
CA ILE A 270 4.69 -10.80 16.75
C ILE A 270 5.80 -9.74 16.62
N GLY A 271 6.91 -10.07 15.96
CA GLY A 271 8.02 -9.12 15.73
C GLY A 271 8.85 -8.83 16.98
N THR A 272 9.15 -9.87 17.77
CA THR A 272 10.05 -9.82 18.93
C THR A 272 11.31 -10.67 18.70
N GLU A 273 11.77 -10.79 17.46
CA GLU A 273 13.01 -11.50 17.11
C GLU A 273 14.25 -10.66 17.43
#